data_AF-A0A7S3PT02-F1
#
_entry.id   AF-A0A7S3PT02-F1
#
_cell.length_a   1.000
_cell.length_b   1.000
_cell.length_c   1.000
_cell.angle_alpha   90.00
_cell.angle_beta   90.00
_cell.angle_gamma   90.00
#
_symmetry.space_group_name_H-M   'P 1'
#
loop_
_entity.id
_entity.type
_entity.pdbx_description
1 polymer ?
#
loop_
_entity_poly.entity_id
_entity_poly.type
_entity_poly.pdbx_seq_one_letter_code
_entity_poly.pdbx_strand_id
1 'polypeptide(L)'
;EELKLKKIELEKIETELKCGISKMAAAQEAMEGELTCMTCFELFTDPIILIPAPNSEGQLSSKVLRCCLKCTPSEQVDNAIPDSTTDTLCGKFLYLRQALKALNDFSAS
;
A
#
# COMPACT_ATOMS: atom_id res chain seq x y z
N GLU A 1 45.49 1.75 15.28
CA GLU A 1 44.74 3.01 15.08
C GLU A 1 43.72 2.89 13.97
N GLU A 2 44.13 2.37 12.80
CA GLU A 2 43.27 2.08 11.65
C GLU A 2 42.03 1.22 11.96
N LEU A 3 42.17 0.18 12.80
CA LEU A 3 41.04 -0.68 13.21
C LEU A 3 39.96 0.08 14.00
N LYS A 4 40.38 1.08 14.81
CA LYS A 4 39.43 1.91 15.58
C LYS A 4 38.68 2.85 14.64
N LEU A 5 39.36 3.41 13.65
CA LEU A 5 38.76 4.30 12.66
C LEU A 5 37.70 3.56 11.82
N LYS A 6 38.04 2.35 11.33
CA LYS A 6 37.12 1.48 10.60
C LYS A 6 35.89 1.09 11.43
N LYS A 7 36.06 0.86 12.74
CA LYS A 7 34.95 0.58 13.64
C LYS A 7 33.97 1.76 13.73
N ILE A 8 34.48 2.97 13.91
CA ILE A 8 33.66 4.19 13.98
C ILE A 8 32.90 4.41 12.67
N GLU A 9 33.54 4.15 11.52
CA GLU A 9 32.89 4.29 10.21
C GLU A 9 31.77 3.27 10.01
N LEU A 10 31.98 2.01 10.42
CA LEU A 10 30.92 0.99 10.38
C LEU A 10 29.74 1.33 11.29
N GLU A 11 30.00 1.83 12.50
CA GLU A 11 28.95 2.27 13.44
C GLU A 11 28.10 3.42 12.84
N LYS A 12 28.74 4.34 12.10
CA LYS A 12 28.02 5.42 11.40
C LYS A 12 27.15 4.88 10.27
N ILE A 13 27.71 4.02 9.42
CA ILE A 13 26.96 3.40 8.30
C ILE A 13 25.76 2.60 8.84
N GLU A 14 25.96 1.84 9.91
CA GLU A 14 24.89 1.08 10.55
C GLU A 14 23.78 1.99 11.08
N THR A 15 24.16 3.12 11.70
CA THR A 15 23.19 4.12 12.19
C THR A 15 22.40 4.75 11.06
N GLU A 16 23.06 5.13 9.96
CA GLU A 16 22.42 5.71 8.78
C GLU A 16 21.48 4.71 8.12
N LEU A 17 21.89 3.44 8.03
CA LEU A 17 21.07 2.36 7.48
C LEU A 17 19.80 2.14 8.33
N LYS A 18 19.92 2.06 9.65
CA LYS A 18 18.77 1.94 10.58
C LYS A 18 17.80 3.10 10.43
N CYS A 19 18.33 4.32 10.33
CA CYS A 19 17.52 5.53 10.10
C CYS A 19 16.81 5.48 8.74
N GLY A 20 17.50 5.05 7.69
CA GLY A 20 16.93 4.88 6.34
C GLY A 20 15.79 3.88 6.30
N ILE A 21 15.99 2.68 6.88
CA ILE A 21 14.96 1.63 6.96
C ILE A 21 13.73 2.15 7.70
N SER A 22 13.92 2.82 8.84
CA SER A 22 12.82 3.38 9.64
C SER A 22 11.99 4.40 8.87
N LYS A 23 12.66 5.29 8.11
CA LYS A 23 11.97 6.28 7.27
C LYS A 23 11.19 5.65 6.13
N MET A 24 11.76 4.62 5.49
CA MET A 24 11.06 3.88 4.43
C MET A 24 9.84 3.12 4.96
N ALA A 25 9.95 2.50 6.14
CA ALA A 25 8.83 1.84 6.79
C ALA A 25 7.69 2.82 7.10
N ALA A 26 8.02 3.97 7.71
CA ALA A 26 7.03 5.01 8.00
C ALA A 26 6.36 5.57 6.73
N ALA A 27 7.13 5.79 5.67
CA ALA A 27 6.59 6.24 4.38
C ALA A 27 5.63 5.19 3.77
N GLN A 28 5.99 3.91 3.86
CA GLN A 28 5.16 2.82 3.37
C GLN A 28 3.84 2.74 4.13
N GLU A 29 3.86 2.85 5.46
CA GLU A 29 2.64 2.86 6.29
C GLU A 29 1.72 4.03 5.94
N ALA A 30 2.28 5.22 5.68
CA ALA A 30 1.49 6.38 5.26
C ALA A 30 0.78 6.19 3.92
N MET A 31 1.29 5.31 3.04
CA MET A 31 0.66 5.00 1.74
C MET A 31 -0.46 3.96 1.83
N GLU A 32 -0.64 3.27 2.95
CA GLU A 32 -1.63 2.18 3.09
C GLU A 32 -3.06 2.66 2.80
N GLY A 33 -3.37 3.91 3.16
CA GLY A 33 -4.68 4.51 2.92
C GLY A 33 -5.11 4.56 1.45
N GLU A 34 -4.15 4.73 0.52
CA GLU A 34 -4.42 4.79 -0.93
C GLU A 34 -4.77 3.42 -1.53
N LEU A 35 -4.44 2.34 -0.81
CA LEU A 35 -4.68 0.95 -1.22
C LEU A 35 -5.71 0.27 -0.32
N THR A 36 -6.42 1.04 0.51
CA THR A 36 -7.43 0.53 1.43
C THR A 36 -8.83 0.62 0.81
N CYS A 37 -9.56 -0.49 0.88
CA CYS A 37 -10.98 -0.52 0.55
C CYS A 37 -11.79 0.18 1.64
N MET A 38 -12.50 1.25 1.28
CA MET A 38 -13.29 2.04 2.23
C MET A 38 -14.56 1.34 2.75
N THR A 39 -14.88 0.14 2.26
CA THR A 39 -16.01 -0.65 2.74
C THR A 39 -15.60 -1.63 3.83
N CYS A 40 -14.47 -2.35 3.67
CA CYS A 40 -13.99 -3.30 4.67
C CYS A 40 -12.82 -2.80 5.51
N PHE A 41 -12.25 -1.63 5.20
CA PHE A 41 -11.08 -1.06 5.87
C PHE A 41 -9.84 -1.97 5.87
N GLU A 42 -9.75 -2.82 4.85
CA GLU A 42 -8.59 -3.67 4.58
C GLU A 42 -7.95 -3.25 3.26
N LEU A 43 -6.69 -3.63 3.05
CA LEU A 43 -6.07 -3.56 1.72
C LEU A 43 -6.98 -4.25 0.68
N PHE A 44 -7.04 -3.70 -0.52
CA PHE A 44 -7.85 -4.31 -1.57
C PHE A 44 -7.48 -5.77 -1.81
N THR A 45 -8.50 -6.62 -1.90
CA THR A 45 -8.41 -8.03 -2.29
C THR A 45 -9.40 -8.25 -3.41
N ASP A 46 -8.93 -8.74 -4.56
CA ASP A 46 -9.70 -8.80 -5.80
C ASP A 46 -10.39 -7.45 -6.11
N PRO A 47 -9.62 -6.35 -6.24
CA PRO A 47 -10.21 -5.03 -6.46
C PRO A 47 -10.98 -4.98 -7.77
N ILE A 48 -12.08 -4.24 -7.72
CA ILE A 48 -12.92 -3.92 -8.86
C ILE A 48 -13.12 -2.40 -8.94
N ILE A 49 -13.27 -1.92 -10.16
CA ILE A 49 -13.80 -0.59 -10.47
C ILE A 49 -15.32 -0.71 -10.61
N LEU A 50 -16.05 0.06 -9.81
CA LEU A 50 -17.50 0.19 -9.92
C LEU A 50 -17.83 1.27 -10.95
N ILE A 51 -18.67 0.90 -11.91
CA ILE A 51 -19.26 1.82 -12.87
C ILE A 51 -20.61 2.27 -12.32
N PRO A 52 -20.74 3.55 -11.91
CA PRO A 52 -21.99 4.06 -11.36
C PRO A 52 -23.09 4.04 -12.41
N ALA A 53 -24.32 3.74 -12.01
CA ALA A 53 -25.47 3.92 -12.87
C ALA A 53 -25.67 5.42 -13.22
N PRO A 54 -26.18 5.75 -14.41
CA PRO A 54 -26.57 7.13 -14.71
C PRO A 54 -27.65 7.61 -13.74
N ASN A 55 -27.54 8.86 -13.30
CA ASN A 55 -28.54 9.47 -12.43
C ASN A 55 -29.87 9.71 -13.19
N SER A 56 -30.89 10.24 -12.50
CA SER A 56 -32.20 10.55 -13.10
C SER A 56 -32.15 11.54 -14.28
N GLU A 57 -31.04 12.27 -14.45
CA GLU A 57 -30.78 13.19 -15.56
C GLU A 57 -29.94 12.56 -16.69
N GLY A 58 -29.62 11.27 -16.59
CA GLY A 58 -28.82 10.53 -17.57
C GLY A 58 -27.31 10.78 -17.46
N GLN A 59 -26.83 11.47 -16.42
CA GLN A 59 -25.42 11.78 -16.23
C GLN A 59 -24.72 10.67 -15.44
N LEU A 60 -23.60 10.19 -15.97
CA LEU A 60 -22.67 9.32 -15.25
C LEU A 60 -21.86 10.14 -14.25
N SER A 61 -21.74 9.65 -13.01
CA SER A 61 -20.78 10.22 -12.06
C SER A 61 -19.36 10.07 -12.59
N SER A 62 -18.58 11.15 -12.58
CA SER A 62 -17.17 11.14 -12.97
C SER A 62 -16.26 10.45 -11.95
N LYS A 63 -16.81 10.05 -10.79
CA LYS A 63 -16.04 9.37 -9.74
C LYS A 63 -15.94 7.89 -10.05
N VAL A 64 -14.71 7.45 -10.35
CA VAL A 64 -14.33 6.04 -10.35
C VAL A 64 -14.31 5.57 -8.90
N LEU A 65 -15.21 4.65 -8.55
CA LEU A 65 -15.23 4.02 -7.23
C LEU A 65 -14.48 2.69 -7.31
N ARG A 66 -13.65 2.40 -6.30
CA ARG A 66 -12.96 1.11 -6.17
C ARG A 66 -13.44 0.39 -4.94
N CYS A 67 -13.63 -0.92 -5.06
CA CYS A 67 -14.05 -1.78 -3.96
C CYS A 67 -13.40 -3.15 -4.08
N CYS A 68 -13.39 -3.95 -3.01
CA CYS A 68 -13.12 -5.39 -3.14
C CYS A 68 -14.33 -6.08 -3.76
N LEU A 69 -14.12 -7.13 -4.54
CA LEU A 69 -15.21 -7.92 -5.12
C LEU A 69 -16.21 -8.42 -4.06
N LYS A 70 -15.72 -8.87 -2.90
CA LYS A 70 -16.54 -9.32 -1.76
C LYS A 70 -17.38 -8.21 -1.09
N CYS A 71 -17.00 -6.95 -1.31
CA CYS A 71 -17.57 -5.78 -0.65
C CYS A 71 -18.52 -4.97 -1.56
N THR A 72 -18.73 -5.42 -2.80
CA THR A 72 -19.51 -4.70 -3.82
C THR A 72 -20.91 -4.35 -3.32
N PRO A 73 -21.30 -3.06 -3.22
CA PRO A 73 -22.64 -2.68 -2.83
C PRO A 73 -23.63 -2.93 -3.99
N SER A 74 -24.79 -3.52 -3.68
CA SER A 74 -25.73 -4.05 -4.69
C SER A 74 -26.65 -3.01 -5.34
N GLU A 75 -26.75 -1.78 -4.82
CA GLU A 75 -27.90 -0.92 -5.14
C GLU A 75 -27.66 0.25 -6.10
N GLN A 76 -26.42 0.55 -6.53
CA GLN A 76 -26.13 1.74 -7.37
C GLN A 76 -25.04 1.52 -8.43
N VAL A 77 -24.72 0.27 -8.74
CA VAL A 77 -23.64 -0.10 -9.66
C VAL A 77 -24.26 -0.78 -10.87
N ASP A 78 -24.03 -0.21 -12.06
CA ASP A 78 -24.50 -0.78 -13.32
C ASP A 78 -23.58 -1.91 -13.78
N ASN A 79 -22.27 -1.77 -13.52
CA ASN A 79 -21.28 -2.78 -13.86
C ASN A 79 -20.05 -2.72 -12.93
N ALA A 80 -19.34 -3.83 -12.82
CA ALA A 80 -18.09 -3.95 -12.07
C ALA A 80 -17.03 -4.61 -12.94
N ILE A 81 -15.84 -3.99 -13.02
CA ILE A 81 -14.72 -4.50 -13.82
C ILE A 81 -13.54 -4.78 -12.90
N PRO A 82 -12.88 -5.96 -13.01
CA PRO A 82 -11.64 -6.23 -12.29
C PRO A 82 -10.58 -5.14 -12.50
N ASP A 83 -9.95 -4.70 -11.41
CA ASP A 83 -8.88 -3.72 -11.40
C ASP A 83 -7.53 -4.40 -11.13
N SER A 84 -7.00 -5.07 -12.16
CA SER A 84 -5.71 -5.76 -12.07
C SER A 84 -4.53 -4.83 -11.72
N THR A 85 -4.69 -3.52 -11.96
CA THR A 85 -3.66 -2.53 -11.63
C THR A 85 -3.61 -2.32 -10.13
N THR A 86 -4.75 -2.05 -9.49
CA THR A 86 -4.84 -1.94 -8.03
C THR A 86 -4.43 -3.25 -7.35
N ASP A 87 -4.79 -4.40 -7.92
CA ASP A 87 -4.39 -5.70 -7.41
C ASP A 87 -2.86 -5.88 -7.40
N THR A 88 -2.22 -5.57 -8.52
CA THR A 88 -0.75 -5.58 -8.65
C THR A 88 -0.09 -4.62 -7.66
N LEU A 89 -0.66 -3.42 -7.47
CA LEU A 89 -0.14 -2.43 -6.53
C LEU A 89 -0.26 -2.92 -5.08
N CYS A 90 -1.37 -3.54 -4.70
CA CYS A 90 -1.54 -4.14 -3.38
C CYS A 90 -0.54 -5.28 -3.14
N GLY A 91 -0.32 -6.14 -4.13
CA GLY A 91 0.71 -7.19 -4.06
C GLY A 91 2.12 -6.63 -3.86
N LYS A 92 2.50 -5.60 -4.63
CA LYS A 92 3.80 -4.90 -4.47
C LYS A 92 3.92 -4.21 -3.12
N PHE A 93 2.84 -3.58 -2.64
CA PHE A 93 2.79 -2.94 -1.33
C PHE A 93 3.02 -3.94 -0.20
N LEU A 94 2.33 -5.09 -0.25
CA LEU A 94 2.47 -6.16 0.73
C LEU A 94 3.89 -6.72 0.76
N TYR A 95 4.47 -6.96 -0.43
CA TYR A 95 5.86 -7.41 -0.54
C TYR A 95 6.84 -6.40 0.10
N LEU A 96 6.71 -5.11 -0.24
CA LEU A 96 7.58 -4.07 0.31
C LEU A 96 7.43 -3.96 1.83
N ARG A 97 6.21 -4.04 2.36
CA ARG A 97 5.94 -4.04 3.80
C ARG A 97 6.62 -5.22 4.50
N GLN A 98 6.53 -6.42 3.93
CA GLN A 98 7.21 -7.61 4.46
C GLN A 98 8.73 -7.49 4.42
N ALA A 99 9.30 -6.99 3.30
CA ALA A 99 10.73 -6.81 3.14
C ALA A 99 11.29 -5.76 4.13
N LEU A 100 10.62 -4.62 4.28
CA LEU A 100 11.01 -3.58 5.24
C LEU A 100 10.91 -4.07 6.68
N LYS A 101 9.87 -4.83 7.01
CA LYS A 101 9.75 -5.47 8.32
C LYS A 101 10.92 -6.40 8.61
N ALA A 102 11.28 -7.28 7.67
CA ALA A 102 12.40 -8.20 7.85
C ALA A 102 13.74 -7.47 8.03
N LEU A 103 13.96 -6.38 7.28
CA LEU A 103 15.15 -5.53 7.44
C LEU A 103 15.19 -4.83 8.80
N ASN A 104 14.03 -4.35 9.26
CA ASN A 104 13.93 -3.68 10.55
C ASN A 104 14.18 -4.66 11.71
N ASP A 105 13.56 -5.84 11.65
CA ASP A 105 13.73 -6.92 12.63
C ASP A 105 15.20 -7.40 12.67
N PHE A 106 15.89 -7.48 11.53
CA PHE A 106 17.33 -7.78 11.46
C PHE A 106 18.20 -6.65 12.03
N SER A 107 17.81 -5.39 11.86
CA SER A 107 18.58 -4.24 12.35
C SER A 107 18.41 -3.99 13.86
N ALA A 108 17.35 -4.55 14.46
CA ALA A 108 17.03 -4.45 15.87
C ALA A 108 17.68 -5.56 16.74
N SER A 109 18.11 -6.67 16.12
CA SER A 109 18.89 -7.75 16.73
C SER A 109 20.38 -7.43 16.78
#